data_AF-A0A2T3NIY8-F1
#
_entry.id   AF-A0A2T3NIY8-F1
#
_cell.length_a   1.000
_cell.length_b   1.000
_cell.length_c   1.000
_cell.angle_alpha   90.00
_cell.angle_beta   90.00
_cell.angle_gamma   90.00
#
_symmetry.space_group_name_H-M   'P 1'
#
loop_
_entity.id
_entity.type
_entity.pdbx_description
1 polymer ?
#
loop_
_entity_poly.entity_id
_entity_poly.type
_entity_poly.pdbx_seq_one_letter_code
_entity_poly.pdbx_strand_id
1 'polypeptide(L)' 'MVTVLQLQPVLLSIAPVSVAVMLYAMKRKKVWLMRLSLIGMVLSVLLLFAFQYLDYRHLENCLQQGEVYKPFQSQCFKFN' A
#
# COMPACT_ATOMS: atom_id res chain seq x y z
N MET A 1 -7.50 -7.26 -17.63
CA MET A 1 -6.25 -6.68 -17.10
C MET A 1 -6.42 -6.53 -15.60
N VAL A 2 -5.58 -7.16 -14.79
CA VAL A 2 -5.59 -6.95 -13.35
C VAL A 2 -5.00 -5.57 -13.10
N THR A 3 -5.82 -4.62 -12.66
CA THR A 3 -5.34 -3.27 -12.37
C THR A 3 -4.51 -3.31 -11.09
N VAL A 4 -3.40 -2.54 -11.07
CA VAL A 4 -2.47 -2.47 -9.92
C VAL A 4 -3.20 -2.13 -8.61
N LEU A 5 -4.36 -1.47 -8.72
CA LEU A 5 -5.25 -1.14 -7.63
C LEU A 5 -5.89 -2.37 -6.96
N GLN A 6 -6.23 -3.42 -7.70
CA GLN A 6 -6.77 -4.66 -7.11
C GLN A 6 -5.71 -5.45 -6.34
N LEU A 7 -4.43 -5.20 -6.63
CA LEU A 7 -3.32 -5.78 -5.87
C LEU A 7 -2.99 -4.99 -4.59
N GLN A 8 -3.47 -3.76 -4.41
CA GLN A 8 -3.24 -2.98 -3.19
C GLN A 8 -3.55 -3.76 -1.90
N PRO A 9 -4.74 -4.38 -1.71
CA PRO A 9 -5.03 -5.09 -0.47
C PRO A 9 -4.09 -6.28 -0.23
N VAL A 10 -3.65 -6.96 -1.29
CA VAL A 10 -2.68 -8.06 -1.19
C VAL A 10 -1.29 -7.52 -0.83
N LEU A 11 -0.85 -6.44 -1.48
CA LEU A 11 0.45 -5.81 -1.20
C LEU A 11 0.50 -5.17 0.19
N LEU A 12 -0.60 -4.59 0.65
CA LEU A 12 -0.76 -4.03 2.00
C LEU A 12 -0.73 -5.10 3.08
N SER A 13 -1.13 -6.35 2.77
CA SER A 13 -1.07 -7.47 3.71
C SER A 13 0.36 -7.88 4.08
N ILE A 14 1.37 -7.46 3.31
CA ILE A 14 2.78 -7.70 3.61
C ILE A 14 3.17 -7.05 4.94
N ALA A 15 2.59 -5.89 5.28
CA ALA A 15 2.86 -5.21 6.54
C ALA A 15 2.45 -6.05 7.77
N PRO A 16 1.17 -6.47 7.97
CA PRO A 16 0.78 -7.30 9.10
C PRO A 16 1.47 -8.67 9.11
N VAL A 17 1.72 -9.27 7.93
CA VAL A 17 2.48 -10.53 7.84
C VAL A 17 3.92 -10.34 8.32
N SER A 18 4.60 -9.26 7.94
CA SER A 18 5.97 -8.97 8.38
C SER A 18 6.05 -8.76 9.89
N VAL A 19 5.05 -8.11 10.51
CA VAL A 19 4.95 -7.96 11.96
C VAL A 19 4.78 -9.32 12.64
N ALA A 20 3.89 -10.18 12.12
CA ALA A 20 3.68 -11.52 12.66
C ALA A 20 4.97 -12.37 12.59
N VAL A 21 5.70 -12.31 11.47
CA VAL A 21 6.99 -12.99 11.29
C VAL A 21 8.05 -12.44 12.24
N MET A 22 8.10 -11.13 12.45
CA MET A 22 9.01 -10.49 13.41
C MET A 22 8.74 -11.00 14.84
N LEU A 23 7.48 -10.98 15.28
CA LEU A 23 7.08 -11.47 16.61
C LEU A 23 7.43 -12.95 16.80
N TYR A 24 7.21 -13.77 15.76
CA TYR A 24 7.60 -15.17 15.77
C TYR A 24 9.13 -15.35 15.84
N ALA A 25 9.87 -14.56 15.07
CA ALA A 25 11.34 -14.59 15.04
C ALA A 25 11.95 -14.20 16.39
N MET A 26 11.38 -13.20 17.07
CA MET A 26 11.73 -12.80 18.43
C MET A 26 11.51 -13.93 19.44
N LYS A 27 10.35 -14.58 19.39
CA LYS A 27 10.05 -15.74 20.27
C LYS A 27 11.03 -16.89 20.07
N ARG A 28 11.46 -17.15 18.83
CA ARG A 28 12.39 -18.24 18.48
C ARG A 28 13.87 -17.83 18.52
N LYS A 29 14.21 -16.58 18.87
CA LYS A 29 15.56 -16.00 18.81
C LYS A 29 16.28 -16.22 17.47
N LYS A 30 15.52 -16.29 16.37
CA LYS A 30 16.07 -16.53 15.02
C LYS A 30 16.40 -15.20 14.34
N VAL A 31 17.65 -14.75 14.48
CA VAL A 31 18.14 -13.46 13.96
C VAL A 31 17.94 -13.32 12.44
N TRP A 32 18.09 -14.40 11.67
CA TRP A 32 17.91 -14.34 10.22
C TRP A 32 16.47 -13.99 9.80
N LEU A 33 15.47 -14.53 10.51
CA LEU A 33 14.06 -14.22 10.26
C LEU A 33 13.75 -12.75 10.62
N MET A 34 14.39 -12.17 11.64
CA MET A 34 14.25 -10.75 11.96
C MET A 34 14.77 -9.84 10.84
N ARG A 35 15.92 -10.20 10.25
CA ARG A 35 16.47 -9.44 9.11
C ARG A 35 15.51 -9.49 7.92
N LEU A 36 14.91 -10.64 7.66
CA LEU A 36 13.97 -10.83 6.56
C LEU A 36 12.65 -10.06 6.79
N SER A 37 12.13 -10.04 8.03
CA SER A 37 10.96 -9.23 8.37
C SER A 37 11.23 -7.72 8.28
N LEU A 38 12.43 -7.26 8.68
CA LEU A 38 12.83 -5.87 8.51
C LEU A 38 12.83 -5.44 7.04
N ILE A 39 13.37 -6.26 6.15
CA ILE A 39 13.35 -6.00 4.71
C ILE A 39 11.89 -5.92 4.20
N GLY A 40 11.03 -6.84 4.64
CA GLY A 40 9.61 -6.83 4.30
C GLY A 40 8.87 -5.56 4.78
N MET A 41 9.20 -5.06 5.97
CA MET A 41 8.65 -3.80 6.49
C MET A 41 9.10 -2.60 5.66
N VAL A 42 10.39 -2.51 5.32
CA VAL A 42 10.91 -1.41 4.48
C VAL A 42 10.25 -1.42 3.10
N LEU A 43 10.10 -2.60 2.48
CA LEU A 43 9.38 -2.76 1.22
C LEU A 43 7.92 -2.32 1.33
N SER A 44 7.25 -2.64 2.44
CA SER A 44 5.86 -2.23 2.68
C SER A 44 5.72 -0.71 2.75
N VAL A 45 6.67 -0.03 3.40
CA VAL A 45 6.69 1.44 3.47
C VAL A 45 6.92 2.06 2.09
N LEU A 46 7.86 1.52 1.29
CA LEU A 46 8.08 2.00 -0.08
C LEU A 46 6.85 1.83 -0.97
N LEU A 47 6.16 0.69 -0.85
CA LEU A 47 4.91 0.43 -1.56
C LEU A 47 3.80 1.38 -1.13
N LEU A 48 3.66 1.66 0.17
CA LEU A 48 2.72 2.64 0.69
C LEU A 48 2.95 4.03 0.08
N PHE A 49 4.20 4.50 0.06
CA PHE A 49 4.55 5.77 -0.57
C PHE A 49 4.20 5.80 -2.06
N ALA A 50 4.54 4.74 -2.81
CA ALA A 50 4.25 4.67 -4.24
C ALA A 50 2.74 4.70 -4.52
N PHE A 51 1.96 3.93 -3.76
CA PHE A 51 0.49 3.91 -3.90
C PHE A 51 -0.11 5.25 -3.52
N GLN A 52 0.32 5.84 -2.42
CA GLN A 52 -0.16 7.13 -1.97
C GLN A 52 0.16 8.23 -3.00
N TYR A 53 1.35 8.20 -3.60
CA TYR A 53 1.72 9.13 -4.67
C TYR A 53 0.81 9.00 -5.91
N LEU A 54 0.52 7.76 -6.33
CA LEU A 54 -0.39 7.51 -7.46
C LEU A 54 -1.81 7.99 -7.15
N ASP A 55 -2.31 7.75 -5.95
CA ASP A 55 -3.60 8.25 -5.47
C ASP A 55 -3.65 9.79 -5.47
N TYR A 56 -2.63 10.45 -4.93
CA TYR A 56 -2.55 11.91 -4.94
C TYR A 56 -2.54 12.50 -6.35
N ARG A 57 -1.81 11.87 -7.28
CA ARG A 57 -1.77 12.31 -8.67
C ARG A 57 -3.13 12.13 -9.37
N HIS A 58 -3.84 11.05 -9.07
CA HIS A 58 -5.20 10.85 -9.57
C HIS A 58 -6.16 11.89 -9.01
N LEU A 59 -6.10 12.16 -7.71
CA LEU A 59 -6.87 13.22 -7.05
C LEU A 59 -6.61 14.59 -7.70
N GLU A 60 -5.34 14.95 -7.91
CA GLU A 60 -4.96 16.21 -8.55
C GLU A 60 -5.54 16.32 -9.96
N ASN A 61 -5.42 15.27 -10.78
CA ASN A 61 -5.99 15.23 -12.11
C ASN A 61 -7.53 15.39 -12.10
N CYS A 62 -8.24 14.73 -11.18
CA CYS A 62 -9.69 14.90 -11.04
C CYS A 62 -10.05 16.34 -10.67
N LEU A 63 -9.33 16.94 -9.69
CA LEU A 63 -9.56 18.31 -9.24
C LEU A 63 -9.30 19.34 -10.34
N GLN A 64 -8.25 19.15 -11.14
CA GLN A 64 -7.96 20.01 -12.30
C GLN A 64 -9.08 19.98 -13.35
N GLN A 65 -9.82 18.87 -13.44
CA GLN A 65 -10.97 18.71 -14.33
C GLN A 65 -12.29 19.19 -13.71
N GLY A 66 -12.26 19.74 -12.49
CA GLY A 66 -13.44 20.17 -11.73
C GLY A 66 -14.27 19.00 -11.18
N GLU A 67 -13.68 17.80 -11.12
CA GLU A 67 -14.34 16.56 -10.71
C GLU A 67 -13.99 16.21 -9.26
N VAL A 68 -14.91 15.54 -8.57
CA VAL A 68 -14.70 15.09 -7.20
C VAL A 68 -14.21 13.64 -7.21
N TYR A 69 -13.09 13.41 -6.53
CA TYR A 69 -12.47 12.10 -6.42
C TYR A 69 -13.13 11.24 -5.33
N LYS A 70 -13.54 10.01 -5.66
CA LYS A 70 -13.94 9.00 -4.67
C LYS A 70 -12.78 8.01 -4.42
N PRO A 71 -12.13 8.04 -3.24
CA PRO A 71 -10.91 7.26 -2.99
C PRO A 71 -11.12 5.74 -3.02
N PHE A 72 -12.32 5.24 -2.72
CA PHE A 72 -12.61 3.79 -2.75
C PHE A 72 -12.99 3.25 -4.12
N GLN A 73 -13.37 4.13 -5.05
CA GLN A 73 -13.77 3.75 -6.41
C GLN A 73 -12.74 4.17 -7.44
N SER A 74 -11.72 4.95 -7.06
CA SER A 74 -10.70 5.54 -7.95
C SER A 74 -11.30 6.24 -9.18
N GLN A 75 -12.53 6.74 -9.03
CA GLN A 75 -13.28 7.38 -10.10
C GLN A 75 -13.38 8.88 -9.82
N CYS A 76 -13.13 9.68 -10.85
CA CYS A 76 -13.46 11.09 -10.88
C CYS A 76 -14.96 11.21 -11.24
N PHE A 77 -15.71 11.99 -10.48
CA PHE A 77 -17.12 12.26 -10.73
C PHE A 77 -17.32 13.73 -11.07
N LYS A 78 -17.94 14.04 -12.21
CA LYS A 78 -18.50 15.38 -12.46
C LYS A 78 -19.80 15.56 -11.68
N PHE A 79 -19.89 16.63 -10.90
CA PHE A 79 -21.18 17.17 -10.48
C PHE A 79 -21.82 17.80 -11.72
N ASN A 80 -22.76 17.10 -12.34
CA ASN A 80 -23.66 17.67 -13.34
C ASN A 80 -24.89 18.25 -12.65
#